data_AF-A0A8T7D856-F1
#
_entry.id   AF-A0A8T7D856-F1
#
_cell.length_a   1.000
_cell.length_b   1.000
_cell.length_c   1.000
_cell.angle_alpha   90.00
_cell.angle_beta   90.00
_cell.angle_gamma   90.00
#
_symmetry.space_group_name_H-M   'P 1'
#
loop_
_entity.id
_entity.type
_entity.pdbx_description
1 polymer ?
#
loop_
_entity_poly.entity_id
_entity_poly.type
_entity_poly.pdbx_seq_one_letter_code
_entity_poly.pdbx_strand_id
1 'polypeptide(L)'
;LSLFTDAGSAAAINRFPSDHQEMAYLANLTSAAAYVIARPQAALIVGAGGGTDLLQAIYFGVKQIDALEINPQVVALVDQVYGEYSGRIYSHEKVTTHITEVRDQLGSGKQKYPLIQLSLIDGNSTASSGMHALNESYLYTTQAIQLYLGHLAENGYLSLTRWISLPPRDSLKLFNTAVTALKSLGIQNVSQHIAFIRNWQTGTLLIKKQPFNQDEISLLRQFNQSNAFDAVWIPGMASSEANRFNRLSSAVFHKSAVAILSDEQRQAFLDNYKFNLEAATDNQPYFHHFFRWSTFNELLELRNQGGMQLIEWGYLVLLATLVISVISSIVLILIPLLLFAKKPAKTVTPISRIGVVYYFFAIGIAFLMIEIAFMQKFILLLHHPLYSFSGTLAIFLLFAGIGSHVSGKLLKRWQIKQVLLLSCLGIGLIGLAYLWLLEPVFEIATTLTMPYKILLSIALLGPLAFLMGMPFPTGLSLLSQMAENYIPWAWGINGCASVISASLSTLLAIELGFNVVIAIGLILYLSVLVFFPFNPSRRIQGSHNFWKNP
;
A
#
# COMPACT_ATOMS: atom_id res chain seq x y z
N LEU A 1 17.20 -13.56 -23.03
CA LEU A 1 17.64 -13.91 -21.67
C LEU A 1 16.51 -13.59 -20.69
N SER A 2 16.47 -14.21 -19.51
CA SER A 2 15.46 -13.91 -18.49
C SER A 2 16.10 -13.24 -17.28
N LEU A 3 15.52 -12.12 -16.84
CA LEU A 3 15.88 -11.34 -15.66
C LEU A 3 14.91 -11.68 -14.53
N PHE A 4 15.43 -12.11 -13.39
CA PHE A 4 14.65 -12.34 -12.17
C PHE A 4 15.12 -11.35 -11.11
N THR A 5 14.19 -10.59 -10.55
CA THR A 5 14.45 -9.68 -9.42
C THR A 5 13.84 -10.29 -8.17
N ASP A 6 14.63 -10.47 -7.11
CA ASP A 6 14.20 -11.04 -5.82
C ASP A 6 13.48 -12.40 -5.90
N ALA A 7 13.95 -13.27 -6.80
CA ALA A 7 13.30 -14.55 -7.15
C ALA A 7 11.82 -14.40 -7.62
N GLY A 8 11.45 -13.19 -8.01
CA GLY A 8 10.13 -12.81 -8.48
C GLY A 8 9.91 -13.12 -9.96
N SER A 9 9.18 -12.24 -10.64
CA SER A 9 8.82 -12.49 -12.03
C SER A 9 9.99 -12.36 -13.00
N ALA A 10 10.01 -13.27 -13.94
CA ALA A 10 10.84 -13.19 -15.14
C ALA A 10 10.43 -11.98 -15.99
N ALA A 11 11.36 -11.07 -16.23
CA ALA A 11 11.33 -10.15 -17.36
C ALA A 11 12.23 -10.68 -18.48
N ALA A 12 11.88 -10.41 -19.74
CA ALA A 12 12.73 -10.76 -20.86
C ALA A 12 13.71 -9.63 -21.14
N ILE A 13 15.02 -9.94 -21.13
CA ILE A 13 16.01 -9.15 -21.85
C ILE A 13 15.98 -9.68 -23.28
N ASN A 14 15.45 -8.87 -24.18
CA ASN A 14 15.31 -9.21 -25.59
C ASN A 14 16.61 -8.94 -26.33
N ARG A 15 16.87 -9.73 -27.36
CA ARG A 15 17.93 -9.42 -28.30
C ARG A 15 17.48 -8.19 -29.11
N PHE A 16 18.33 -7.19 -29.27
CA PHE A 16 18.05 -6.12 -30.22
C PHE A 16 18.44 -6.60 -31.62
N PRO A 17 17.47 -6.83 -32.52
CA PRO A 17 17.79 -7.42 -33.81
C PRO A 17 18.28 -6.37 -34.80
N SER A 18 19.05 -6.82 -35.78
CA SER A 18 19.51 -5.98 -36.89
C SER A 18 18.41 -5.73 -37.93
N ASP A 19 17.45 -6.66 -38.04
CA ASP A 19 16.28 -6.55 -38.91
C ASP A 19 15.02 -6.23 -38.10
N HIS A 20 14.25 -5.26 -38.59
CA HIS A 20 12.97 -4.87 -38.02
C HIS A 20 11.93 -5.99 -38.06
N GLN A 21 12.00 -6.91 -39.04
CA GLN A 21 11.05 -8.03 -39.15
C GLN A 21 11.16 -9.02 -37.98
N GLU A 22 12.33 -9.18 -37.37
CA GLU A 22 12.52 -10.04 -36.19
C GLU A 22 11.72 -9.54 -34.97
N MET A 23 11.35 -8.25 -34.95
CA MET A 23 10.53 -7.63 -33.92
C MET A 23 9.02 -7.69 -34.23
N ALA A 24 8.60 -8.27 -35.35
CA ALA A 24 7.20 -8.24 -35.78
C ALA A 24 6.22 -8.86 -34.75
N TYR A 25 6.69 -9.76 -33.88
CA TYR A 25 5.87 -10.30 -32.79
C TYR A 25 5.42 -9.22 -31.79
N LEU A 26 6.16 -8.11 -31.64
CA LEU A 26 5.80 -6.99 -30.78
C LEU A 26 4.53 -6.29 -31.24
N ALA A 27 4.16 -6.38 -32.53
CA ALA A 27 2.87 -5.91 -33.03
C ALA A 27 1.69 -6.79 -32.59
N ASN A 28 1.96 -8.02 -32.18
CA ASN A 28 0.94 -9.01 -31.82
C ASN A 28 0.84 -9.22 -30.30
N LEU A 29 1.26 -8.23 -29.50
CA LEU A 29 1.03 -8.17 -28.06
C LEU A 29 -0.19 -7.31 -27.78
N THR A 30 -0.92 -7.56 -26.69
CA THR A 30 -2.07 -6.70 -26.34
C THR A 30 -1.66 -5.25 -26.08
N SER A 31 -0.45 -5.03 -25.54
CA SER A 31 0.13 -3.70 -25.34
C SER A 31 0.32 -2.92 -26.64
N ALA A 32 0.42 -3.60 -27.78
CA ALA A 32 0.56 -2.96 -29.09
C ALA A 32 -0.66 -2.11 -29.47
N ALA A 33 -1.83 -2.38 -28.86
CA ALA A 33 -3.03 -1.57 -29.05
C ALA A 33 -2.78 -0.08 -28.76
N ALA A 34 -1.91 0.24 -27.79
CA ALA A 34 -1.52 1.61 -27.50
C ALA A 34 -0.94 2.31 -28.74
N TYR A 35 -0.06 1.65 -29.47
CA TYR A 35 0.61 2.26 -30.63
C TYR A 35 -0.25 2.28 -31.89
N VAL A 36 -1.19 1.34 -32.02
CA VAL A 36 -2.06 1.23 -33.20
C VAL A 36 -3.12 2.34 -33.24
N ILE A 37 -3.67 2.75 -32.09
CA ILE A 37 -4.79 3.71 -32.07
C ILE A 37 -4.40 5.14 -32.43
N ALA A 38 -3.17 5.55 -32.12
CA ALA A 38 -2.79 6.96 -32.22
C ALA A 38 -1.32 7.22 -32.62
N ARG A 39 -0.49 6.18 -32.83
CA ARG A 39 0.92 6.29 -33.25
C ARG A 39 1.69 7.42 -32.55
N PRO A 40 1.90 7.31 -31.22
CA PRO A 40 2.41 8.40 -30.41
C PRO A 40 3.85 8.78 -30.82
N GLN A 41 4.15 10.07 -30.88
CA GLN A 41 5.52 10.54 -31.19
C GLN A 41 6.45 10.47 -29.97
N ALA A 42 5.89 10.50 -28.76
CA ALA A 42 6.62 10.39 -27.50
C ALA A 42 5.90 9.45 -26.53
N ALA A 43 6.64 8.77 -25.65
CA ALA A 43 6.06 7.89 -24.64
C ALA A 43 6.85 7.92 -23.33
N LEU A 44 6.14 7.88 -22.21
CA LEU A 44 6.72 7.55 -20.90
C LEU A 44 6.49 6.07 -20.64
N ILE A 45 7.57 5.31 -20.50
CA ILE A 45 7.54 3.87 -20.23
C ILE A 45 8.00 3.65 -18.80
N VAL A 46 7.10 3.16 -17.98
CA VAL A 46 7.30 3.00 -16.54
C VAL A 46 7.64 1.54 -16.23
N GLY A 47 8.72 1.31 -15.48
CA GLY A 47 9.19 -0.02 -15.14
C GLY A 47 9.76 -0.75 -16.36
N ALA A 48 10.71 -0.10 -17.04
CA ALA A 48 11.27 -0.61 -18.30
C ALA A 48 11.95 -1.98 -18.18
N GLY A 49 12.47 -2.35 -17.00
CA GLY A 49 12.93 -3.70 -16.67
C GLY A 49 13.90 -4.29 -17.69
N GLY A 50 13.53 -5.42 -18.30
CA GLY A 50 14.33 -6.08 -19.35
C GLY A 50 14.33 -5.37 -20.72
N GLY A 51 13.57 -4.28 -20.88
CA GLY A 51 13.56 -3.45 -22.09
C GLY A 51 12.56 -3.88 -23.18
N THR A 52 11.62 -4.79 -22.89
CA THR A 52 10.60 -5.23 -23.87
C THR A 52 9.74 -4.07 -24.35
N ASP A 53 9.26 -3.23 -23.43
CA ASP A 53 8.41 -2.09 -23.77
C ASP A 53 9.18 -0.99 -24.52
N LEU A 54 10.45 -0.79 -24.18
CA LEU A 54 11.35 0.11 -24.94
C LEU A 54 11.51 -0.38 -26.37
N LEU A 55 11.76 -1.67 -26.56
CA LEU A 55 11.87 -2.30 -27.87
C LEU A 55 10.57 -2.18 -28.67
N GLN A 56 9.41 -2.38 -28.04
CA GLN A 56 8.11 -2.21 -28.68
C GLN A 56 7.87 -0.76 -29.13
N ALA A 57 8.19 0.23 -28.30
CA ALA A 57 8.08 1.63 -28.68
C ALA A 57 8.99 2.01 -29.85
N ILE A 58 10.23 1.50 -29.86
CA ILE A 58 11.16 1.67 -31.00
C ILE A 58 10.60 1.00 -32.25
N TYR A 59 10.06 -0.20 -32.14
CA TYR A 59 9.42 -0.92 -33.25
C TYR A 59 8.28 -0.11 -33.87
N PHE A 60 7.44 0.53 -33.06
CA PHE A 60 6.37 1.40 -33.54
C PHE A 60 6.83 2.81 -33.95
N GLY A 61 8.14 3.09 -33.93
CA GLY A 61 8.71 4.33 -34.43
C GLY A 61 8.50 5.54 -33.51
N VAL A 62 8.30 5.33 -32.20
CA VAL A 62 8.27 6.41 -31.21
C VAL A 62 9.62 7.13 -31.23
N LYS A 63 9.60 8.46 -31.32
CA LYS A 63 10.82 9.27 -31.50
C LYS A 63 11.51 9.64 -30.21
N GLN A 64 10.72 9.85 -29.15
CA GLN A 64 11.21 10.21 -27.82
C GLN A 64 10.59 9.28 -26.77
N ILE A 65 11.43 8.51 -26.09
CA ILE A 65 11.01 7.54 -25.09
C ILE A 65 11.67 7.92 -23.77
N ASP A 66 10.88 8.33 -22.78
CA ASP A 66 11.38 8.51 -21.43
C ASP A 66 11.17 7.18 -20.68
N ALA A 67 12.26 6.54 -20.27
CA ALA A 67 12.27 5.25 -19.61
C ALA A 67 12.48 5.41 -18.11
N LEU A 68 11.52 4.98 -17.29
CA LEU A 68 11.68 4.97 -15.84
C LEU A 68 12.05 3.56 -15.36
N GLU A 69 13.11 3.48 -14.60
CA GLU A 69 13.54 2.26 -13.91
C GLU A 69 14.00 2.63 -12.49
N ILE A 70 13.42 2.00 -11.47
CA ILE A 70 13.76 2.33 -10.08
C ILE A 70 15.11 1.72 -9.67
N ASN A 71 15.49 0.60 -10.29
CA ASN A 71 16.70 -0.13 -9.92
C ASN A 71 17.86 0.17 -10.89
N PRO A 72 18.87 0.97 -10.48
CA PRO A 72 20.03 1.26 -11.33
C PRO A 72 20.83 0.00 -11.70
N GLN A 73 20.76 -1.08 -10.91
CA GLN A 73 21.44 -2.33 -11.21
C GLN A 73 20.79 -3.05 -12.40
N VAL A 74 19.48 -2.91 -12.63
CA VAL A 74 18.80 -3.46 -13.80
C VAL A 74 19.30 -2.77 -15.07
N VAL A 75 19.35 -1.43 -15.05
CA VAL A 75 19.90 -0.65 -16.17
C VAL A 75 21.35 -1.04 -16.44
N ALA A 76 22.20 -1.10 -15.41
CA ALA A 76 23.59 -1.51 -15.56
C ALA A 76 23.72 -2.95 -16.12
N LEU A 77 22.88 -3.89 -15.66
CA LEU A 77 22.88 -5.26 -16.16
C LEU A 77 22.48 -5.34 -17.65
N VAL A 78 21.42 -4.64 -18.04
CA VAL A 78 20.90 -4.68 -19.43
C VAL A 78 21.85 -3.97 -20.39
N ASP A 79 22.40 -2.82 -20.03
CA ASP A 79 23.19 -1.98 -20.93
C ASP A 79 24.71 -2.21 -20.85
N GLN A 80 25.24 -2.55 -19.68
CA GLN A 80 26.69 -2.75 -19.50
C GLN A 80 27.06 -4.23 -19.63
N VAL A 81 26.38 -5.12 -18.91
CA VAL A 81 26.72 -6.56 -18.91
C VAL A 81 26.17 -7.27 -20.15
N TYR A 82 24.91 -7.02 -20.51
CA TYR A 82 24.26 -7.62 -21.69
C TYR A 82 24.09 -6.64 -22.85
N GLY A 83 24.82 -5.52 -22.85
CA GLY A 83 24.66 -4.43 -23.82
C GLY A 83 24.77 -4.85 -25.28
N GLU A 84 25.68 -5.78 -25.62
CA GLU A 84 25.81 -6.29 -26.98
C GLU A 84 24.59 -7.10 -27.43
N TYR A 85 23.98 -7.83 -26.50
CA TYR A 85 22.79 -8.63 -26.76
C TYR A 85 21.53 -7.75 -26.81
N SER A 86 21.38 -6.84 -25.85
CA SER A 86 20.21 -5.94 -25.70
C SER A 86 20.24 -4.72 -26.62
N GLY A 87 21.33 -4.52 -27.37
CA GLY A 87 21.53 -3.32 -28.20
C GLY A 87 21.72 -2.04 -27.39
N ARG A 88 22.11 -2.14 -26.11
CA ARG A 88 22.22 -1.01 -25.16
C ARG A 88 20.93 -0.16 -25.16
N ILE A 89 19.80 -0.84 -25.00
CA ILE A 89 18.46 -0.27 -25.15
C ILE A 89 18.21 0.95 -24.27
N TYR A 90 18.80 1.04 -23.07
CA TYR A 90 18.66 2.19 -22.18
C TYR A 90 19.51 3.41 -22.61
N SER A 91 20.53 3.19 -23.43
CA SER A 91 21.41 4.21 -24.01
C SER A 91 21.12 4.46 -25.50
N HIS A 92 20.04 3.89 -26.03
CA HIS A 92 19.62 4.07 -27.42
C HIS A 92 19.28 5.55 -27.68
N GLU A 93 19.57 6.08 -28.87
CA GLU A 93 19.43 7.52 -29.20
C GLU A 93 18.03 8.12 -28.97
N LYS A 94 17.01 7.26 -28.95
CA LYS A 94 15.58 7.63 -28.76
C LYS A 94 15.13 7.51 -27.30
N VAL A 95 15.96 6.95 -26.44
CA VAL A 95 15.63 6.59 -25.05
C VAL A 95 16.37 7.50 -24.10
N THR A 96 15.63 8.19 -23.23
CA THR A 96 16.17 8.92 -22.09
C THR A 96 15.83 8.16 -20.82
N THR A 97 16.85 7.65 -20.13
CA THR A 97 16.67 6.82 -18.94
C THR A 97 16.70 7.66 -17.68
N HIS A 98 15.69 7.49 -16.82
CA HIS A 98 15.62 8.12 -15.50
C HIS A 98 15.58 7.05 -14.41
N ILE A 99 16.53 7.11 -13.48
CA ILE A 99 16.54 6.25 -12.30
C ILE A 99 15.68 6.88 -11.21
N THR A 100 14.38 6.64 -11.28
CA THR A 100 13.41 7.22 -10.33
C THR A 100 12.09 6.44 -10.35
N GLU A 101 11.26 6.70 -9.34
CA GLU A 101 9.90 6.19 -9.22
C GLU A 101 8.92 7.09 -10.00
N VAL A 102 7.84 6.53 -10.56
CA VAL A 102 6.97 7.27 -11.49
C VAL A 102 6.26 8.45 -10.83
N ARG A 103 5.88 8.34 -9.56
CA ARG A 103 5.20 9.43 -8.85
C ARG A 103 6.17 10.55 -8.49
N ASP A 104 7.45 10.25 -8.27
CA ASP A 104 8.49 11.28 -8.09
C ASP A 104 8.73 12.04 -9.40
N GLN A 105 8.87 11.31 -10.51
CA GLN A 105 9.07 11.89 -11.85
C GLN A 105 7.89 12.76 -12.28
N LEU A 106 6.66 12.23 -12.16
CA LEU A 106 5.46 12.95 -12.56
C LEU A 106 5.05 14.02 -11.55
N GLY A 107 5.31 13.83 -10.26
CA GLY A 107 5.03 14.84 -9.24
C GLY A 107 5.92 16.07 -9.36
N SER A 108 7.18 15.89 -9.77
CA SER A 108 8.12 16.99 -9.98
C SER A 108 8.09 17.58 -11.40
N GLY A 109 7.70 16.78 -12.39
CA GLY A 109 7.72 17.12 -13.81
C GLY A 109 6.47 17.88 -14.28
N LYS A 110 6.65 18.82 -15.22
CA LYS A 110 5.54 19.48 -15.94
C LYS A 110 5.24 18.85 -17.30
N GLN A 111 6.09 17.92 -17.74
CA GLN A 111 6.00 17.32 -19.06
C GLN A 111 4.70 16.53 -19.20
N LYS A 112 4.05 16.70 -20.36
CA LYS A 112 2.85 15.96 -20.72
C LYS A 112 3.17 14.97 -21.83
N TYR A 113 2.63 13.76 -21.72
CA TYR A 113 2.95 12.65 -22.62
C TYR A 113 1.74 12.27 -23.48
N PRO A 114 1.92 11.98 -24.78
CA PRO A 114 0.84 11.41 -25.59
C PRO A 114 0.55 9.95 -25.22
N LEU A 115 1.54 9.22 -24.69
CA LEU A 115 1.39 7.88 -24.14
C LEU A 115 2.12 7.77 -22.81
N ILE A 116 1.43 7.32 -21.77
CA ILE A 116 2.05 6.77 -20.55
C ILE A 116 1.73 5.27 -20.52
N GLN A 117 2.76 4.43 -20.40
CA GLN A 117 2.61 2.98 -20.45
C GLN A 117 3.21 2.31 -19.22
N LEU A 118 2.40 1.45 -18.59
CA LEU A 118 2.83 0.52 -17.54
C LEU A 118 2.45 -0.90 -17.99
N SER A 119 3.43 -1.76 -18.25
CA SER A 119 3.16 -3.15 -18.64
C SER A 119 3.87 -4.11 -17.71
N LEU A 120 3.09 -4.98 -17.04
CA LEU A 120 3.61 -6.16 -16.32
C LEU A 120 4.73 -5.88 -15.30
N ILE A 121 4.77 -4.66 -14.72
CA ILE A 121 5.82 -4.21 -13.77
C ILE A 121 5.91 -5.15 -12.55
N ASP A 122 4.75 -5.58 -12.03
CA ASP A 122 4.66 -6.58 -10.96
C ASP A 122 4.30 -7.92 -11.62
N GLY A 123 5.31 -8.69 -12.00
CA GLY A 123 5.07 -9.85 -12.85
C GLY A 123 4.41 -11.06 -12.14
N ASN A 124 4.16 -12.12 -12.91
CA ASN A 124 3.13 -13.13 -12.61
C ASN A 124 3.49 -14.13 -11.51
N SER A 125 4.77 -14.52 -11.40
CA SER A 125 5.19 -15.70 -10.63
C SER A 125 4.99 -15.53 -9.11
N THR A 126 5.22 -14.35 -8.57
CA THR A 126 5.04 -14.05 -7.14
C THR A 126 3.60 -13.68 -6.77
N ALA A 127 2.77 -13.29 -7.74
CA ALA A 127 1.32 -13.21 -7.55
C ALA A 127 0.68 -14.61 -7.41
N SER A 128 1.31 -15.66 -7.97
CA SER A 128 0.85 -17.05 -7.87
C SER A 128 1.12 -17.71 -6.52
N SER A 129 2.11 -17.22 -5.74
CA SER A 129 2.37 -17.70 -4.37
C SER A 129 1.46 -17.07 -3.31
N GLY A 130 0.63 -16.09 -3.70
CA GLY A 130 -0.26 -15.38 -2.77
C GLY A 130 0.47 -14.49 -1.75
N MET A 131 1.78 -14.30 -1.89
CA MET A 131 2.60 -13.52 -0.94
C MET A 131 2.55 -12.00 -1.19
N HIS A 132 2.09 -11.55 -2.37
CA HIS A 132 1.95 -10.12 -2.71
C HIS A 132 0.74 -9.43 -2.09
N ALA A 133 -0.22 -10.16 -1.52
CA ALA A 133 -1.37 -9.54 -0.86
C ALA A 133 -0.96 -8.62 0.31
N LEU A 134 0.24 -8.84 0.87
CA LEU A 134 0.81 -8.05 1.96
C LEU A 134 1.63 -6.84 1.48
N ASN A 135 1.97 -6.77 0.18
CA ASN A 135 2.83 -5.71 -0.35
C ASN A 135 1.98 -4.52 -0.80
N GLU A 136 2.38 -3.33 -0.36
CA GLU A 136 1.83 -2.08 -0.84
C GLU A 136 2.26 -1.84 -2.31
N SER A 137 1.29 -1.52 -3.18
CA SER A 137 1.53 -1.06 -4.55
C SER A 137 0.85 0.27 -4.77
N TYR A 138 1.66 1.32 -4.88
CA TYR A 138 1.22 2.68 -5.16
C TYR A 138 1.11 2.99 -6.67
N LEU A 139 1.29 1.99 -7.54
CA LEU A 139 1.22 2.12 -9.00
C LEU A 139 -0.22 2.02 -9.55
N TYR A 140 -1.08 1.27 -8.86
CA TYR A 140 -2.44 0.97 -9.33
C TYR A 140 -3.52 1.48 -8.37
N THR A 141 -3.25 2.59 -7.67
CA THR A 141 -4.25 3.27 -6.84
C THR A 141 -5.07 4.26 -7.67
N THR A 142 -6.25 4.65 -7.16
CA THR A 142 -7.06 5.70 -7.77
C THR A 142 -6.25 6.98 -7.97
N GLN A 143 -5.44 7.37 -6.99
CA GLN A 143 -4.60 8.56 -7.00
C GLN A 143 -3.47 8.45 -8.03
N ALA A 144 -2.85 7.27 -8.16
CA ALA A 144 -1.84 7.02 -9.18
C ALA A 144 -2.42 7.17 -10.59
N ILE A 145 -3.58 6.57 -10.87
CA ILE A 145 -4.26 6.73 -12.15
C ILE A 145 -4.62 8.21 -12.41
N GLN A 146 -5.10 8.93 -11.39
CA GLN A 146 -5.37 10.37 -11.51
C GLN A 146 -4.10 11.17 -11.84
N LEU A 147 -2.97 10.87 -11.18
CA LEU A 147 -1.68 11.48 -11.46
C LEU A 147 -1.24 11.23 -12.90
N TYR A 148 -1.37 10.00 -13.38
CA TYR A 148 -1.03 9.64 -14.76
C TYR A 148 -1.89 10.39 -15.76
N LEU A 149 -3.22 10.41 -15.57
CA LEU A 149 -4.15 11.15 -16.43
C LEU A 149 -3.87 12.66 -16.42
N GLY A 150 -3.50 13.21 -15.26
CA GLY A 150 -3.05 14.58 -15.10
C GLY A 150 -1.85 14.91 -15.98
N HIS A 151 -0.96 13.94 -16.24
CA HIS A 151 0.25 14.08 -17.05
C HIS A 151 0.10 13.66 -18.52
N LEU A 152 -1.11 13.32 -18.96
CA LEU A 152 -1.37 13.12 -20.39
C LEU A 152 -1.49 14.45 -21.13
N ALA A 153 -0.99 14.48 -22.36
CA ALA A 153 -1.32 15.50 -23.36
C ALA A 153 -2.84 15.54 -23.59
N GLU A 154 -3.35 16.56 -24.28
CA GLU A 154 -4.80 16.77 -24.49
C GLU A 154 -5.49 15.54 -25.08
N ASN A 155 -4.90 14.96 -26.13
CA ASN A 155 -5.36 13.73 -26.78
C ASN A 155 -4.57 12.47 -26.34
N GLY A 156 -3.81 12.58 -25.26
CA GLY A 156 -3.00 11.48 -24.74
C GLY A 156 -3.85 10.39 -24.06
N TYR A 157 -3.23 9.23 -23.86
CA TYR A 157 -3.86 8.07 -23.24
C TYR A 157 -2.88 7.31 -22.35
N LEU A 158 -3.45 6.65 -21.34
CA LEU A 158 -2.76 5.75 -20.43
C LEU A 158 -2.99 4.32 -20.88
N SER A 159 -1.91 3.52 -20.98
CA SER A 159 -1.95 2.10 -21.31
C SER A 159 -1.45 1.28 -20.13
N LEU A 160 -2.31 0.41 -19.59
CA LEU A 160 -1.99 -0.47 -18.47
C LEU A 160 -2.18 -1.93 -18.89
N THR A 161 -1.09 -2.71 -18.91
CA THR A 161 -1.13 -4.12 -19.27
C THR A 161 -0.89 -5.01 -18.04
N ARG A 162 -1.80 -5.96 -17.81
CA ARG A 162 -1.75 -6.93 -16.70
C ARG A 162 -1.98 -8.35 -17.18
N TRP A 163 -1.54 -9.32 -16.39
CA TRP A 163 -1.86 -10.72 -16.57
C TRP A 163 -3.37 -10.98 -16.41
N ILE A 164 -3.87 -11.92 -17.19
CA ILE A 164 -5.23 -12.41 -17.15
C ILE A 164 -5.27 -13.67 -16.31
N SER A 165 -6.19 -13.70 -15.35
CA SER A 165 -6.46 -14.84 -14.47
C SER A 165 -7.89 -15.34 -14.65
N LEU A 166 -8.08 -16.63 -14.41
CA LEU A 166 -9.39 -17.28 -14.41
C LEU A 166 -9.58 -18.00 -13.07
N PRO A 167 -10.59 -17.62 -12.26
CA PRO A 167 -11.54 -16.54 -12.50
C PRO A 167 -10.90 -15.14 -12.47
N PRO A 168 -11.45 -14.14 -13.17
CA PRO A 168 -10.85 -12.80 -13.27
C PRO A 168 -10.70 -12.11 -11.91
N ARG A 169 -9.52 -11.55 -11.61
CA ARG A 169 -9.27 -10.77 -10.38
C ARG A 169 -8.50 -9.46 -10.64
N ASP A 170 -7.20 -9.53 -10.95
CA ASP A 170 -6.29 -8.39 -11.11
C ASP A 170 -6.80 -7.39 -12.15
N SER A 171 -7.14 -7.89 -13.33
CA SER A 171 -7.58 -7.05 -14.44
C SER A 171 -8.94 -6.38 -14.19
N LEU A 172 -9.83 -7.02 -13.42
CA LEU A 172 -11.12 -6.42 -13.07
C LEU A 172 -10.98 -5.40 -11.94
N LYS A 173 -10.12 -5.66 -10.96
CA LYS A 173 -9.81 -4.66 -9.92
C LYS A 173 -9.16 -3.44 -10.55
N LEU A 174 -8.22 -3.61 -11.48
CA LEU A 174 -7.63 -2.51 -12.25
C LEU A 174 -8.69 -1.72 -13.02
N PHE A 175 -9.59 -2.42 -13.71
CA PHE A 175 -10.70 -1.80 -14.44
C PHE A 175 -11.61 -0.99 -13.50
N ASN A 176 -11.97 -1.55 -12.34
CA ASN A 176 -12.77 -0.86 -11.33
C ASN A 176 -12.04 0.36 -10.75
N THR A 177 -10.74 0.25 -10.46
CA THR A 177 -9.92 1.37 -9.99
C THR A 177 -9.85 2.50 -11.02
N ALA A 178 -9.70 2.17 -12.31
CA ALA A 178 -9.72 3.15 -13.39
C ALA A 178 -11.08 3.86 -13.51
N VAL A 179 -12.18 3.11 -13.41
CA VAL A 179 -13.54 3.69 -13.40
C VAL A 179 -13.73 4.61 -12.19
N THR A 180 -13.27 4.22 -11.00
CA THR A 180 -13.30 5.11 -9.82
C THR A 180 -12.49 6.38 -10.05
N ALA A 181 -11.26 6.25 -10.57
CA ALA A 181 -10.38 7.40 -10.81
C ALA A 181 -11.01 8.42 -11.78
N LEU A 182 -11.61 7.95 -12.88
CA LEU A 182 -12.31 8.81 -13.85
C LEU A 182 -13.52 9.51 -13.21
N LYS A 183 -14.34 8.78 -12.44
CA LYS A 183 -15.48 9.37 -11.72
C LYS A 183 -15.03 10.43 -10.71
N SER A 184 -13.95 10.16 -9.97
CA SER A 184 -13.39 11.11 -9.00
C SER A 184 -12.79 12.37 -9.65
N LEU A 185 -12.41 12.31 -10.94
CA LEU A 185 -12.04 13.49 -11.74
C LEU A 185 -13.25 14.25 -12.29
N GLY A 186 -14.47 13.80 -12.01
CA GLY A 186 -15.71 14.41 -12.51
C GLY A 186 -16.04 14.06 -13.97
N ILE A 187 -15.35 13.08 -14.56
CA ILE A 187 -15.60 12.65 -15.95
C ILE A 187 -16.95 11.91 -16.01
N GLN A 188 -17.86 12.48 -16.79
CA GLN A 188 -19.16 11.89 -17.09
C GLN A 188 -19.03 10.85 -18.21
N ASN A 189 -19.99 9.92 -18.32
CA ASN A 189 -20.01 8.89 -19.37
C ASN A 189 -18.68 8.10 -19.48
N VAL A 190 -18.16 7.63 -18.34
CA VAL A 190 -16.90 6.88 -18.23
C VAL A 190 -16.76 5.75 -19.26
N SER A 191 -17.87 5.14 -19.68
CA SER A 191 -17.93 4.12 -20.72
C SER A 191 -17.34 4.53 -22.08
N GLN A 192 -17.24 5.84 -22.36
CA GLN A 192 -16.65 6.40 -23.57
C GLN A 192 -15.16 6.73 -23.44
N HIS A 193 -14.60 6.67 -22.23
CA HIS A 193 -13.24 7.09 -21.88
C HIS A 193 -12.29 5.91 -21.61
N ILE A 194 -12.80 4.68 -21.72
CA ILE A 194 -12.07 3.47 -21.37
C ILE A 194 -12.28 2.41 -22.45
N ALA A 195 -11.22 1.66 -22.77
CA ALA A 195 -11.27 0.49 -23.64
C ALA A 195 -10.37 -0.60 -23.07
N PHE A 196 -10.81 -1.86 -23.15
CA PHE A 196 -10.12 -3.00 -22.57
C PHE A 196 -10.19 -4.19 -23.51
N ILE A 197 -9.02 -4.71 -23.89
CA ILE A 197 -8.86 -5.90 -24.73
C ILE A 197 -8.03 -6.96 -24.01
N ARG A 198 -8.17 -8.22 -24.43
CA ARG A 198 -7.38 -9.32 -23.88
C ARG A 198 -7.03 -10.41 -24.90
N ASN A 199 -5.98 -11.15 -24.59
CA ASN A 199 -5.72 -12.47 -25.15
C ASN A 199 -5.87 -13.55 -24.05
N TRP A 200 -5.23 -14.70 -24.19
CA TRP A 200 -5.20 -15.77 -23.19
C TRP A 200 -4.34 -15.47 -21.95
N GLN A 201 -3.34 -14.60 -22.07
CA GLN A 201 -2.32 -14.36 -21.05
C GLN A 201 -2.38 -12.97 -20.45
N THR A 202 -2.61 -11.94 -21.25
CA THR A 202 -2.57 -10.53 -20.86
C THR A 202 -3.78 -9.77 -21.35
N GLY A 203 -4.06 -8.67 -20.67
CA GLY A 203 -5.07 -7.71 -21.08
C GLY A 203 -4.52 -6.30 -20.94
N THR A 204 -4.93 -5.43 -21.86
CA THR A 204 -4.47 -4.05 -21.96
C THR A 204 -5.64 -3.09 -21.87
N LEU A 205 -5.61 -2.27 -20.82
CA LEU A 205 -6.58 -1.24 -20.51
C LEU A 205 -6.06 0.11 -21.02
N LEU A 206 -6.84 0.75 -21.87
CA LEU A 206 -6.58 2.08 -22.40
C LEU A 206 -7.55 3.07 -21.77
N ILE A 207 -7.02 4.20 -21.27
CA ILE A 207 -7.79 5.20 -20.52
C ILE A 207 -7.48 6.58 -21.09
N LYS A 208 -8.52 7.37 -21.38
CA LYS A 208 -8.40 8.71 -21.98
C LYS A 208 -9.17 9.76 -21.16
N LYS A 209 -8.66 10.99 -21.18
CA LYS A 209 -9.41 12.16 -20.68
C LYS A 209 -10.52 12.59 -21.64
N GLN A 210 -10.27 12.45 -22.95
CA GLN A 210 -11.27 12.66 -23.99
C GLN A 210 -11.94 11.35 -24.38
N PRO A 211 -13.20 11.37 -24.83
CA PRO A 211 -13.84 10.18 -25.39
C PRO A 211 -13.02 9.55 -26.52
N PHE A 212 -13.06 8.23 -26.65
CA PHE A 212 -12.52 7.56 -27.83
C PHE A 212 -13.30 7.99 -29.07
N ASN A 213 -12.59 8.36 -30.14
CA ASN A 213 -13.23 8.70 -31.40
C ASN A 213 -13.52 7.44 -32.24
N GLN A 214 -14.32 7.60 -33.31
CA GLN A 214 -14.74 6.46 -34.13
C GLN A 214 -13.59 5.80 -34.89
N ASP A 215 -12.55 6.55 -35.27
CA ASP A 215 -11.37 6.01 -35.95
C ASP A 215 -10.56 5.13 -35.00
N GLU A 216 -10.32 5.59 -33.77
CA GLU A 216 -9.64 4.83 -32.71
C GLU A 216 -10.40 3.54 -32.38
N ILE A 217 -11.72 3.63 -32.25
CA ILE A 217 -12.58 2.46 -32.00
C ILE A 217 -12.48 1.46 -33.17
N SER A 218 -12.50 1.95 -34.41
CA SER A 218 -12.39 1.12 -35.61
C SER A 218 -11.02 0.44 -35.70
N LEU A 219 -9.95 1.18 -35.39
CA LEU A 219 -8.58 0.64 -35.31
C LEU A 219 -8.45 -0.42 -34.22
N LEU A 220 -9.04 -0.23 -33.04
CA LEU A 220 -9.05 -1.24 -31.98
C LEU A 220 -9.80 -2.51 -32.40
N ARG A 221 -10.96 -2.37 -33.06
CA ARG A 221 -11.72 -3.52 -33.58
C ARG A 221 -10.92 -4.28 -34.63
N GLN A 222 -10.31 -3.57 -35.58
CA GLN A 222 -9.45 -4.18 -36.59
C GLN A 222 -8.25 -4.89 -35.96
N PHE A 223 -7.60 -4.24 -34.99
CA PHE A 223 -6.48 -4.81 -34.25
C PHE A 223 -6.86 -6.11 -33.54
N ASN A 224 -8.00 -6.13 -32.84
CA ASN A 224 -8.51 -7.33 -32.19
C ASN A 224 -8.82 -8.44 -33.20
N GLN A 225 -9.43 -8.11 -34.33
CA GLN A 225 -9.77 -9.08 -35.37
C GLN A 225 -8.52 -9.69 -36.00
N SER A 226 -7.51 -8.89 -36.33
CA SER A 226 -6.27 -9.36 -36.95
C SER A 226 -5.44 -10.25 -36.02
N ASN A 227 -5.50 -10.00 -34.70
CA ASN A 227 -4.74 -10.74 -33.69
C ASN A 227 -5.53 -11.86 -32.99
N ALA A 228 -6.80 -12.06 -33.35
CA ALA A 228 -7.71 -12.96 -32.63
C ALA A 228 -7.79 -12.64 -31.11
N PHE A 229 -7.82 -11.35 -30.75
CA PHE A 229 -8.02 -10.88 -29.39
C PHE A 229 -9.50 -10.62 -29.11
N ASP A 230 -9.89 -10.72 -27.84
CA ASP A 230 -11.24 -10.43 -27.40
C ASP A 230 -11.38 -9.03 -26.82
N ALA A 231 -12.48 -8.37 -27.19
CA ALA A 231 -12.92 -7.17 -26.50
C ALA A 231 -13.53 -7.53 -25.14
N VAL A 232 -13.02 -6.91 -24.08
CA VAL A 232 -13.67 -6.88 -22.76
C VAL A 232 -14.63 -5.70 -22.71
N TRP A 233 -14.15 -4.53 -23.12
CA TRP A 233 -14.95 -3.32 -23.30
C TRP A 233 -14.37 -2.48 -24.44
N ILE A 234 -15.18 -2.10 -25.42
CA ILE A 234 -14.86 -1.05 -26.38
C ILE A 234 -16.09 -0.15 -26.43
N PRO A 235 -15.95 1.19 -26.39
CA PRO A 235 -17.10 2.09 -26.43
C PRO A 235 -18.05 1.75 -27.59
N GLY A 236 -19.32 1.50 -27.26
CA GLY A 236 -20.34 1.13 -28.23
C GLY A 236 -20.24 -0.30 -28.80
N MET A 237 -19.51 -1.21 -28.14
CA MET A 237 -19.47 -2.62 -28.56
C MET A 237 -20.80 -3.35 -28.31
N ALA A 238 -21.15 -4.27 -29.21
CA ALA A 238 -22.22 -5.24 -28.99
C ALA A 238 -21.72 -6.41 -28.12
N SER A 239 -22.59 -7.02 -27.33
CA SER A 239 -22.22 -8.18 -26.51
C SER A 239 -21.75 -9.40 -27.33
N SER A 240 -22.13 -9.47 -28.61
CA SER A 240 -21.64 -10.48 -29.55
C SER A 240 -20.17 -10.29 -29.97
N GLU A 241 -19.59 -9.12 -29.74
CA GLU A 241 -18.16 -8.85 -29.97
C GLU A 241 -17.27 -9.46 -28.87
N ALA A 242 -17.83 -9.76 -27.70
CA ALA A 242 -17.11 -10.36 -26.59
C ALA A 242 -16.95 -11.88 -26.76
N ASN A 243 -15.87 -12.44 -26.20
CA ASN A 243 -15.68 -13.90 -26.05
C ASN A 243 -15.78 -14.68 -27.37
N ARG A 244 -15.21 -14.15 -28.46
CA ARG A 244 -15.26 -14.71 -29.81
C ARG A 244 -14.11 -15.64 -30.11
N PHE A 245 -12.89 -15.25 -29.75
CA PHE A 245 -11.65 -15.95 -30.11
C PHE A 245 -11.14 -16.82 -28.96
N ASN A 246 -10.89 -16.22 -27.80
CA ASN A 246 -10.44 -16.90 -26.58
C ASN A 246 -11.66 -17.28 -25.75
N ARG A 247 -12.45 -18.23 -26.29
CA ARG A 247 -13.78 -18.60 -25.80
C ARG A 247 -13.72 -19.26 -24.43
N LEU A 248 -14.41 -18.63 -23.48
CA LEU A 248 -14.72 -19.14 -22.16
C LEU A 248 -16.18 -19.62 -22.11
N SER A 249 -16.52 -20.40 -21.08
CA SER A 249 -17.89 -20.88 -20.84
C SER A 249 -18.92 -19.75 -20.72
N SER A 250 -18.47 -18.56 -20.32
CA SER A 250 -19.24 -17.33 -20.37
C SER A 250 -18.33 -16.13 -20.67
N ALA A 251 -18.91 -15.06 -21.22
CA ALA A 251 -18.22 -13.78 -21.43
C ALA A 251 -17.98 -13.02 -20.11
N VAL A 252 -17.37 -13.69 -19.11
CA VAL A 252 -17.23 -13.20 -17.72
C VAL A 252 -16.56 -11.84 -17.64
N PHE A 253 -15.51 -11.59 -18.44
CA PHE A 253 -14.83 -10.30 -18.47
C PHE A 253 -15.76 -9.17 -18.93
N HIS A 254 -16.47 -9.37 -20.05
CA HIS A 254 -17.38 -8.36 -20.59
C HIS A 254 -18.57 -8.11 -19.66
N LYS A 255 -19.19 -9.18 -19.14
CA LYS A 255 -20.28 -9.06 -18.16
C LYS A 255 -19.86 -8.27 -16.92
N SER A 256 -18.65 -8.53 -16.42
CA SER A 256 -18.08 -7.80 -15.29
C SER A 256 -17.81 -6.34 -15.63
N ALA A 257 -17.26 -6.05 -16.81
CA ALA A 257 -17.03 -4.68 -17.27
C ALA A 257 -18.34 -3.89 -17.39
N VAL A 258 -19.40 -4.49 -17.96
CA VAL A 258 -20.75 -3.90 -18.03
C VAL A 258 -21.28 -3.58 -16.62
N ALA A 259 -21.17 -4.52 -15.68
CA ALA A 259 -21.62 -4.31 -14.31
C ALA A 259 -20.83 -3.21 -13.60
N ILE A 260 -19.50 -3.16 -13.77
CA ILE A 260 -18.64 -2.14 -13.16
C ILE A 260 -18.91 -0.74 -13.73
N LEU A 261 -19.23 -0.63 -15.02
CA LEU A 261 -19.54 0.65 -15.68
C LEU A 261 -20.95 1.17 -15.35
N SER A 262 -21.87 0.30 -14.92
CA SER A 262 -23.23 0.66 -14.52
C SER A 262 -23.25 1.26 -13.12
N ASP A 263 -23.77 2.48 -12.96
CA ASP A 263 -23.92 3.10 -11.64
C ASP A 263 -24.84 2.31 -10.70
N GLU A 264 -25.86 1.65 -11.25
CA GLU A 264 -26.84 0.87 -10.50
C GLU A 264 -26.29 -0.49 -10.07
N GLN A 265 -25.58 -1.19 -10.97
CA GLN A 265 -25.16 -2.59 -10.74
C GLN A 265 -23.79 -2.70 -10.09
N ARG A 266 -22.96 -1.65 -10.14
CA ARG A 266 -21.56 -1.71 -9.73
C ARG A 266 -21.39 -2.21 -8.30
N GLN A 267 -22.02 -1.58 -7.32
CA GLN A 267 -21.82 -1.96 -5.91
C GLN A 267 -22.30 -3.39 -5.64
N ALA A 268 -23.50 -3.73 -6.12
CA ALA A 268 -24.02 -5.09 -6.00
C ALA A 268 -23.11 -6.14 -6.66
N PHE A 269 -22.50 -5.82 -7.79
CA PHE A 269 -21.51 -6.69 -8.43
C PHE A 269 -20.25 -6.83 -7.57
N LEU A 270 -19.69 -5.72 -7.09
CA LEU A 270 -18.49 -5.73 -6.25
C LEU A 270 -18.73 -6.54 -4.97
N ASP A 271 -19.86 -6.37 -4.30
CA ASP A 271 -20.18 -7.06 -3.04
C ASP A 271 -20.38 -8.57 -3.23
N ASN A 272 -20.99 -8.98 -4.34
CA ASN A 272 -21.32 -10.39 -4.60
C ASN A 272 -20.24 -11.16 -5.39
N TYR A 273 -19.23 -10.47 -5.91
CA TYR A 273 -18.16 -11.14 -6.64
C TYR A 273 -17.29 -12.00 -5.72
N LYS A 274 -16.68 -13.05 -6.27
CA LYS A 274 -15.93 -14.05 -5.49
C LYS A 274 -14.61 -13.53 -4.87
N PHE A 275 -14.11 -12.42 -5.41
CA PHE A 275 -12.85 -11.78 -5.04
C PHE A 275 -13.08 -10.33 -4.65
N ASN A 276 -12.22 -9.78 -3.80
CA ASN A 276 -12.23 -8.36 -3.48
C ASN A 276 -11.74 -7.53 -4.68
N LEU A 277 -12.67 -6.82 -5.32
CA LEU A 277 -12.41 -5.94 -6.46
C LEU A 277 -12.53 -4.45 -6.10
N GLU A 278 -12.59 -4.10 -4.82
CA GLU A 278 -12.63 -2.71 -4.38
C GLU A 278 -11.43 -1.92 -4.91
N ALA A 279 -11.66 -0.65 -5.25
CA ALA A 279 -10.63 0.18 -5.84
C ALA A 279 -9.49 0.42 -4.84
N ALA A 280 -8.25 0.15 -5.24
CA ALA A 280 -7.09 0.43 -4.39
C ALA A 280 -6.90 1.95 -4.26
N THR A 281 -6.56 2.41 -3.05
CA THR A 281 -6.32 3.84 -2.76
C THR A 281 -4.96 4.02 -2.09
N ASP A 282 -4.43 5.23 -2.07
CA ASP A 282 -3.18 5.53 -1.33
C ASP A 282 -3.31 5.27 0.19
N ASN A 283 -4.53 5.28 0.73
CA ASN A 283 -4.81 4.90 2.12
C ASN A 283 -4.86 3.38 2.34
N GLN A 284 -5.14 2.60 1.30
CA GLN A 284 -5.22 1.15 1.31
C GLN A 284 -4.59 0.59 0.01
N PRO A 285 -3.26 0.68 -0.14
CA PRO A 285 -2.55 0.41 -1.40
C PRO A 285 -2.33 -1.09 -1.65
N TYR A 286 -3.24 -1.95 -1.19
CA TYR A 286 -3.12 -3.40 -1.32
C TYR A 286 -3.82 -3.87 -2.59
N PHE A 287 -3.25 -3.53 -3.75
CA PHE A 287 -3.83 -3.89 -5.05
C PHE A 287 -3.98 -5.41 -5.22
N HIS A 288 -3.01 -6.21 -4.75
CA HIS A 288 -3.03 -7.67 -4.87
C HIS A 288 -3.83 -8.39 -3.79
N HIS A 289 -4.58 -7.67 -2.94
CA HIS A 289 -5.49 -8.27 -1.99
C HIS A 289 -6.88 -8.50 -2.62
N PHE A 290 -7.17 -9.75 -2.94
CA PHE A 290 -8.41 -10.26 -3.55
C PHE A 290 -9.15 -11.23 -2.63
N PHE A 291 -8.57 -11.65 -1.51
CA PHE A 291 -9.17 -12.61 -0.59
C PHE A 291 -10.51 -12.13 -0.02
N ARG A 292 -11.45 -13.07 0.15
CA ARG A 292 -12.72 -12.85 0.86
C ARG A 292 -13.01 -14.04 1.76
N TRP A 293 -13.44 -13.74 2.98
CA TRP A 293 -13.84 -14.76 3.95
C TRP A 293 -15.05 -15.57 3.49
N SER A 294 -15.98 -14.96 2.75
CA SER A 294 -17.18 -15.62 2.23
C SER A 294 -16.87 -16.73 1.23
N THR A 295 -15.76 -16.64 0.49
CA THR A 295 -15.37 -17.62 -0.53
C THR A 295 -14.34 -18.63 -0.05
N PHE A 296 -13.85 -18.51 1.19
CA PHE A 296 -12.83 -19.41 1.73
C PHE A 296 -13.27 -20.88 1.72
N ASN A 297 -14.50 -21.17 2.18
CA ASN A 297 -15.01 -22.55 2.22
C ASN A 297 -15.15 -23.14 0.82
N GLU A 298 -15.66 -22.37 -0.14
CA GLU A 298 -15.76 -22.78 -1.56
C GLU A 298 -14.39 -23.11 -2.15
N LEU A 299 -13.38 -22.27 -1.90
CA LEU A 299 -12.01 -22.49 -2.37
C LEU A 299 -11.37 -23.73 -1.73
N LEU A 300 -11.67 -24.00 -0.46
CA LEU A 300 -11.17 -25.16 0.27
C LEU A 300 -11.80 -26.46 -0.23
N GLU A 301 -13.10 -26.45 -0.55
CA GLU A 301 -13.80 -27.59 -1.17
C GLU A 301 -13.23 -27.90 -2.56
N LEU A 302 -12.88 -26.86 -3.32
CA LEU A 302 -12.25 -26.97 -4.63
C LEU A 302 -10.73 -27.22 -4.56
N ARG A 303 -10.15 -27.58 -3.40
CA ARG A 303 -8.69 -27.74 -3.24
C ARG A 303 -8.06 -28.72 -4.23
N ASN A 304 -8.77 -29.79 -4.56
CA ASN A 304 -8.30 -30.83 -5.49
C ASN A 304 -8.44 -30.41 -6.97
N GLN A 305 -9.11 -29.29 -7.25
CA GLN A 305 -9.38 -28.75 -8.58
C GLN A 305 -8.65 -27.42 -8.84
N GLY A 306 -7.64 -27.10 -8.02
CA GLY A 306 -6.85 -25.87 -8.16
C GLY A 306 -7.32 -24.68 -7.32
N GLY A 307 -8.38 -24.84 -6.51
CA GLY A 307 -8.86 -23.78 -5.60
C GLY A 307 -7.79 -23.27 -4.62
N MET A 308 -6.83 -24.13 -4.25
CA MET A 308 -5.70 -23.76 -3.37
C MET A 308 -4.76 -22.72 -3.96
N GLN A 309 -4.62 -22.65 -5.30
CA GLN A 309 -3.79 -21.65 -5.98
C GLN A 309 -4.46 -20.28 -6.03
N LEU A 310 -5.77 -20.22 -5.80
CA LEU A 310 -6.55 -18.98 -5.77
C LEU A 310 -6.56 -18.34 -4.38
N ILE A 311 -6.16 -19.09 -3.34
CA ILE A 311 -6.07 -18.60 -1.96
C ILE A 311 -4.78 -17.76 -1.80
N GLU A 312 -4.94 -16.56 -1.22
CA GLU A 312 -3.83 -15.68 -0.90
C GLU A 312 -3.14 -16.12 0.39
N TRP A 313 -2.23 -17.08 0.26
CA TRP A 313 -1.50 -17.65 1.40
C TRP A 313 -0.76 -16.61 2.24
N GLY A 314 -0.28 -15.50 1.66
CA GLY A 314 0.35 -14.42 2.41
C GLY A 314 -0.56 -13.85 3.49
N TYR A 315 -1.83 -13.60 3.18
CA TYR A 315 -2.81 -13.11 4.15
C TYR A 315 -3.08 -14.14 5.25
N LEU A 316 -3.26 -15.42 4.90
CA LEU A 316 -3.49 -16.49 5.88
C LEU A 316 -2.26 -16.74 6.76
N VAL A 317 -1.05 -16.63 6.22
CA VAL A 317 0.20 -16.72 6.97
C VAL A 317 0.32 -15.56 7.94
N LEU A 318 -0.07 -14.35 7.56
CA LEU A 318 -0.10 -13.20 8.46
C LEU A 318 -1.11 -13.42 9.60
N LEU A 319 -2.30 -13.94 9.31
CA LEU A 319 -3.29 -14.31 10.33
C LEU A 319 -2.77 -15.40 11.26
N ALA A 320 -2.16 -16.46 10.72
CA ALA A 320 -1.52 -17.51 11.51
C ALA A 320 -0.38 -16.94 12.37
N THR A 321 0.38 -16.00 11.84
CA THR A 321 1.44 -15.29 12.56
C THR A 321 0.85 -14.50 13.73
N LEU A 322 -0.28 -13.82 13.55
CA LEU A 322 -0.98 -13.15 14.65
C LEU A 322 -1.40 -14.15 15.74
N VAL A 323 -2.03 -15.28 15.36
CA VAL A 323 -2.45 -16.31 16.31
C VAL A 323 -1.25 -16.89 17.07
N ILE A 324 -0.19 -17.27 16.36
CA ILE A 324 1.05 -17.79 16.95
C ILE A 324 1.71 -16.73 17.83
N SER A 325 1.69 -15.46 17.44
CA SER A 325 2.25 -14.35 18.21
C SER A 325 1.49 -14.11 19.51
N VAL A 326 0.15 -14.22 19.48
CA VAL A 326 -0.70 -14.14 20.68
C VAL A 326 -0.40 -15.32 21.61
N ILE A 327 -0.40 -16.56 21.09
CA ILE A 327 -0.09 -17.76 21.87
C ILE A 327 1.31 -17.68 22.46
N SER A 328 2.31 -17.32 21.65
CA SER A 328 3.71 -17.21 22.09
C SER A 328 3.89 -16.10 23.12
N SER A 329 3.21 -14.97 22.97
CA SER A 329 3.22 -13.88 23.97
C SER A 329 2.63 -14.34 25.30
N ILE A 330 1.54 -15.11 25.27
CA ILE A 330 0.96 -15.69 26.49
C ILE A 330 1.94 -16.70 27.11
N VAL A 331 2.48 -17.63 26.32
CA VAL A 331 3.31 -18.74 26.81
C VAL A 331 4.70 -18.30 27.27
N LEU A 332 5.35 -17.40 26.54
CA LEU A 332 6.75 -17.02 26.78
C LEU A 332 6.89 -15.78 27.66
N ILE A 333 5.86 -14.93 27.74
CA ILE A 333 5.94 -13.68 28.51
C ILE A 333 4.98 -13.73 29.70
N LEU A 334 3.68 -13.95 29.48
CA LEU A 334 2.68 -13.87 30.56
C LEU A 334 2.75 -15.05 31.54
N ILE A 335 2.89 -16.30 31.06
CA ILE A 335 2.95 -17.48 31.94
C ILE A 335 4.17 -17.43 32.88
N PRO A 336 5.41 -17.20 32.43
CA PRO A 336 6.55 -17.07 33.32
C PRO A 336 6.37 -15.94 34.33
N LEU A 337 5.76 -14.82 33.91
CA LEU A 337 5.44 -13.75 34.85
C LEU A 337 4.41 -14.18 35.90
N LEU A 338 3.37 -14.92 35.52
CA LEU A 338 2.39 -15.46 36.47
C LEU A 338 3.02 -16.43 37.48
N LEU A 339 3.98 -17.25 37.04
CA LEU A 339 4.60 -18.30 37.86
C LEU A 339 5.73 -17.76 38.76
N PHE A 340 6.55 -16.83 38.25
CA PHE A 340 7.78 -16.38 38.91
C PHE A 340 7.69 -14.96 39.49
N ALA A 341 6.66 -14.17 39.16
CA ALA A 341 6.47 -12.89 39.83
C ALA A 341 6.15 -13.13 41.31
N LYS A 342 6.96 -12.54 42.19
CA LYS A 342 6.70 -12.55 43.63
C LYS A 342 5.28 -12.04 43.88
N LYS A 343 4.50 -12.81 44.66
CA LYS A 343 3.16 -12.36 45.07
C LYS A 343 3.29 -10.96 45.68
N PRO A 344 2.48 -9.98 45.22
CA PRO A 344 2.55 -8.65 45.78
C PRO A 344 2.33 -8.77 47.29
N ALA A 345 3.28 -8.23 48.07
CA ALA A 345 3.02 -7.96 49.49
C ALA A 345 1.68 -7.20 49.57
N LYS A 346 0.87 -7.45 50.60
CA LYS A 346 -0.41 -6.76 50.81
C LYS A 346 -0.18 -5.24 50.91
N THR A 347 -0.05 -4.55 49.79
CA THR A 347 0.12 -3.11 49.73
C THR A 347 -1.27 -2.48 49.71
N VAL A 348 -1.50 -1.61 50.68
CA VAL A 348 -2.75 -0.88 50.96
C VAL A 348 -3.00 0.23 49.91
N THR A 349 -2.46 0.11 48.70
CA THR A 349 -2.53 1.16 47.66
C THR A 349 -3.67 0.91 46.66
N PRO A 350 -4.45 1.95 46.27
CA PRO A 350 -5.68 1.83 45.48
C PRO A 350 -5.40 1.79 43.97
N ILE A 351 -4.45 0.97 43.51
CA ILE A 351 -4.13 0.84 42.08
C ILE A 351 -4.91 -0.32 41.47
N SER A 352 -5.65 -0.02 40.39
CA SER A 352 -6.39 -1.05 39.64
C SER A 352 -5.43 -1.93 38.83
N ARG A 353 -5.38 -3.23 39.12
CA ARG A 353 -4.59 -4.20 38.33
C ARG A 353 -4.99 -4.20 36.86
N ILE A 354 -6.30 -4.20 36.60
CA ILE A 354 -6.86 -4.17 35.24
C ILE A 354 -6.48 -2.84 34.56
N GLY A 355 -6.49 -1.73 35.29
CA GLY A 355 -6.04 -0.43 34.78
C GLY A 355 -4.57 -0.42 34.37
N VAL A 356 -3.69 -1.05 35.16
CA VAL A 356 -2.27 -1.20 34.80
C VAL A 356 -2.11 -2.07 33.55
N VAL A 357 -2.80 -3.22 33.48
CA VAL A 357 -2.74 -4.10 32.31
C VAL A 357 -3.19 -3.35 31.06
N TYR A 358 -4.36 -2.71 31.12
CA TYR A 358 -4.91 -1.95 30.01
C TYR A 358 -3.97 -0.82 29.58
N TYR A 359 -3.43 -0.04 30.54
CA TYR A 359 -2.54 1.09 30.26
C TYR A 359 -1.33 0.68 29.41
N PHE A 360 -0.57 -0.31 29.88
CA PHE A 360 0.68 -0.72 29.21
C PHE A 360 0.42 -1.51 27.93
N PHE A 361 -0.70 -2.23 27.86
CA PHE A 361 -1.13 -2.93 26.65
C PHE A 361 -1.57 -1.94 25.57
N ALA A 362 -2.45 -1.00 25.92
CA ALA A 362 -2.99 0.01 24.99
C ALA A 362 -1.87 0.90 24.42
N ILE A 363 -0.93 1.37 25.25
CA ILE A 363 0.20 2.17 24.75
C ILE A 363 1.12 1.34 23.85
N GLY A 364 1.37 0.07 24.18
CA GLY A 364 2.22 -0.81 23.37
C GLY A 364 1.65 -1.04 21.98
N ILE A 365 0.34 -1.33 21.90
CA ILE A 365 -0.36 -1.45 20.62
C ILE A 365 -0.40 -0.09 19.89
N ALA A 366 -0.83 0.96 20.56
CA ALA A 366 -1.02 2.26 19.94
C ALA A 366 0.28 2.83 19.34
N PHE A 367 1.41 2.65 20.04
CA PHE A 367 2.71 3.11 19.56
C PHE A 367 3.06 2.46 18.22
N LEU A 368 3.05 1.12 18.15
CA LEU A 368 3.41 0.41 16.93
C LEU A 368 2.37 0.56 15.81
N MET A 369 1.07 0.63 16.12
CA MET A 369 0.04 0.89 15.10
C MET A 369 0.31 2.22 14.37
N ILE A 370 0.54 3.29 15.15
CA ILE A 370 0.84 4.60 14.59
C ILE A 370 2.18 4.54 13.85
N GLU A 371 3.25 4.06 14.48
CA GLU A 371 4.58 3.98 13.84
C GLU A 371 4.54 3.25 12.50
N ILE A 372 3.91 2.07 12.42
CA ILE A 372 3.80 1.28 11.19
C ILE A 372 2.97 2.02 10.13
N ALA A 373 1.83 2.60 10.49
CA ALA A 373 1.01 3.35 9.53
C ALA A 373 1.76 4.57 8.96
N PHE A 374 2.56 5.25 9.78
CA PHE A 374 3.40 6.36 9.34
C PHE A 374 4.57 5.89 8.47
N MET A 375 5.22 4.77 8.80
CA MET A 375 6.25 4.16 7.94
C MET A 375 5.73 3.91 6.52
N GLN A 376 4.49 3.44 6.40
CA GLN A 376 3.86 3.17 5.11
C GLN A 376 3.46 4.45 4.37
N LYS A 377 2.77 5.39 5.03
CA LYS A 377 2.36 6.65 4.42
C LYS A 377 3.55 7.48 3.91
N PHE A 378 4.68 7.46 4.62
CA PHE A 378 5.87 8.23 4.22
C PHE A 378 6.59 7.67 2.99
N ILE A 379 6.21 6.48 2.49
CA ILE A 379 6.65 5.98 1.18
C ILE A 379 6.22 6.96 0.08
N LEU A 380 5.03 7.57 0.19
CA LEU A 380 4.54 8.56 -0.78
C LEU A 380 5.38 9.85 -0.79
N LEU A 381 5.98 10.24 0.33
CA LEU A 381 6.83 11.42 0.40
C LEU A 381 8.27 11.12 -0.07
N LEU A 382 8.83 10.02 0.42
CA LEU A 382 10.23 9.66 0.21
C LEU A 382 10.47 8.82 -1.05
N HIS A 383 9.40 8.36 -1.71
CA HIS A 383 9.39 7.59 -2.97
C HIS A 383 10.25 6.31 -2.94
N HIS A 384 10.61 5.83 -1.75
CA HIS A 384 11.44 4.65 -1.58
C HIS A 384 11.12 3.94 -0.26
N PRO A 385 10.71 2.66 -0.28
CA PRO A 385 10.36 1.91 0.92
C PRO A 385 11.49 1.84 1.96
N LEU A 386 12.73 1.59 1.52
CA LEU A 386 13.87 1.52 2.44
C LEU A 386 14.14 2.83 3.18
N TYR A 387 14.07 3.98 2.50
CA TYR A 387 14.27 5.28 3.14
C TYR A 387 13.10 5.64 4.06
N SER A 388 11.87 5.30 3.67
CA SER A 388 10.70 5.52 4.53
C SER A 388 10.78 4.70 5.81
N PHE A 389 11.07 3.41 5.72
CA PHE A 389 11.20 2.53 6.87
C PHE A 389 12.33 2.98 7.80
N SER A 390 13.56 3.07 7.28
CA SER A 390 14.75 3.42 8.10
C SER A 390 14.68 4.84 8.67
N GLY A 391 14.25 5.81 7.86
CA GLY A 391 14.11 7.20 8.27
C GLY A 391 13.02 7.40 9.32
N THR A 392 11.82 6.87 9.07
CA THR A 392 10.70 6.97 10.03
C THR A 392 11.06 6.30 11.34
N LEU A 393 11.57 5.06 11.32
CA LEU A 393 11.98 4.34 12.54
C LEU A 393 13.06 5.12 13.31
N ALA A 394 14.08 5.64 12.63
CA ALA A 394 15.13 6.43 13.27
C ALA A 394 14.56 7.70 13.93
N ILE A 395 13.65 8.41 13.26
CA ILE A 395 13.00 9.60 13.81
C ILE A 395 12.12 9.22 15.01
N PHE A 396 11.29 8.18 14.90
CA PHE A 396 10.44 7.72 16.00
C PHE A 396 11.27 7.35 17.23
N LEU A 397 12.30 6.51 17.07
CA LEU A 397 13.16 6.09 18.18
C LEU A 397 13.91 7.27 18.81
N LEU A 398 14.48 8.18 18.01
CA LEU A 398 15.21 9.34 18.51
C LEU A 398 14.30 10.27 19.31
N PHE A 399 13.19 10.71 18.71
CA PHE A 399 12.30 11.68 19.35
C PHE A 399 11.51 11.06 20.50
N ALA A 400 11.08 9.80 20.41
CA ALA A 400 10.47 9.10 21.53
C ALA A 400 11.46 8.93 22.69
N GLY A 401 12.75 8.67 22.41
CA GLY A 401 13.81 8.66 23.42
C GLY A 401 14.00 10.01 24.11
N ILE A 402 14.02 11.10 23.34
CA ILE A 402 14.09 12.47 23.88
C ILE A 402 12.83 12.79 24.72
N GLY A 403 11.64 12.43 24.22
CA GLY A 403 10.37 12.57 24.93
C GLY A 403 10.35 11.84 26.26
N SER A 404 10.83 10.61 26.27
CA SER A 404 10.99 9.80 27.47
C SER A 404 11.93 10.48 28.49
N HIS A 405 13.09 10.98 28.06
CA HIS A 405 14.01 11.72 28.93
C HIS A 405 13.39 13.02 29.49
N VAL A 406 12.70 13.80 28.65
CA VAL A 406 12.06 15.05 29.05
C VAL A 406 10.90 14.79 30.01
N SER A 407 10.16 13.70 29.85
CA SER A 407 9.07 13.32 30.77
C SER A 407 9.58 13.20 32.21
N GLY A 408 10.76 12.61 32.42
CA GLY A 408 11.39 12.51 33.75
C GLY A 408 11.74 13.87 34.36
N LYS A 409 12.09 14.87 33.54
CA LYS A 409 12.31 16.26 34.01
C LYS A 409 11.00 16.96 34.34
N LEU A 410 9.96 16.77 33.52
CA LEU A 410 8.64 17.36 33.73
C LEU A 410 7.98 16.83 35.00
N LEU A 411 8.13 15.54 35.29
CA LEU A 411 7.62 14.91 36.51
C LEU A 411 8.21 15.47 37.82
N LYS A 412 9.35 16.16 37.76
CA LYS A 412 9.89 16.90 38.93
C LYS A 412 9.12 18.18 39.23
N ARG A 413 8.44 18.75 38.24
CA ARG A 413 7.75 20.04 38.34
C ARG A 413 6.23 19.88 38.33
N TRP A 414 5.71 18.91 37.59
CA TRP A 414 4.29 18.74 37.28
C TRP A 414 3.78 17.39 37.77
N GLN A 415 2.47 17.28 37.99
CA GLN A 415 1.86 16.02 38.41
C GLN A 415 1.84 15.00 37.27
N ILE A 416 1.95 13.71 37.59
CA ILE A 416 1.89 12.59 36.62
C ILE A 416 0.69 12.72 35.68
N LYS A 417 -0.49 13.02 36.22
CA LYS A 417 -1.72 13.21 35.44
C LYS A 417 -1.64 14.36 34.44
N GLN A 418 -0.96 15.45 34.77
CA GLN A 418 -0.82 16.60 33.88
C GLN A 418 0.10 16.29 32.70
N VAL A 419 1.23 15.62 32.97
CA VAL A 419 2.17 15.19 31.92
C VAL A 419 1.50 14.18 30.97
N LEU A 420 0.74 13.23 31.53
CA LEU A 420 -0.01 12.26 30.73
C LEU A 420 -1.13 12.93 29.92
N LEU A 421 -1.91 13.82 30.54
CA LEU A 421 -2.98 14.54 29.86
C LEU A 421 -2.43 15.35 28.68
N LEU A 422 -1.35 16.11 28.89
CA LEU A 422 -0.75 16.93 27.85
C LEU A 422 -0.16 16.08 26.71
N SER A 423 0.52 14.98 27.03
CA SER A 423 1.07 14.08 26.00
C SER A 423 -0.03 13.38 25.21
N CYS A 424 -1.01 12.73 25.86
CA CYS A 424 -2.10 12.03 25.18
C CYS A 424 -3.01 12.98 24.37
N LEU A 425 -3.34 14.16 24.89
CA LEU A 425 -4.09 15.15 24.12
C LEU A 425 -3.28 15.69 22.95
N GLY A 426 -1.99 15.95 23.13
CA GLY A 426 -1.10 16.39 22.06
C GLY A 426 -0.96 15.34 20.95
N ILE A 427 -0.81 14.06 21.30
CA ILE A 427 -0.83 12.93 20.36
C ILE A 427 -2.17 12.91 19.61
N GLY A 428 -3.28 13.00 20.32
CA GLY A 428 -4.62 13.04 19.73
C GLY A 428 -4.81 14.20 18.75
N LEU A 429 -4.43 15.42 19.13
CA LEU A 429 -4.57 16.61 18.31
C LEU A 429 -3.68 16.57 17.06
N ILE A 430 -2.39 16.26 17.22
CA ILE A 430 -1.45 16.18 16.09
C ILE A 430 -1.83 15.03 15.17
N GLY A 431 -2.13 13.86 15.72
CA GLY A 431 -2.53 12.69 14.95
C GLY A 431 -3.82 12.91 14.16
N LEU A 432 -4.85 13.52 14.79
CA LEU A 432 -6.08 13.88 14.11
C LEU A 432 -5.83 14.91 13.00
N ALA A 433 -4.98 15.91 13.25
CA ALA A 433 -4.60 16.86 12.21
C ALA A 433 -3.92 16.16 11.02
N TYR A 434 -3.06 15.17 11.27
CA TYR A 434 -2.36 14.42 10.23
C TYR A 434 -3.26 13.55 9.35
N LEU A 435 -4.42 13.12 9.83
CA LEU A 435 -5.40 12.42 8.99
C LEU A 435 -5.88 13.28 7.80
N TRP A 436 -5.84 14.62 7.93
CA TRP A 436 -6.27 15.55 6.88
C TRP A 436 -5.11 16.31 6.24
N LEU A 437 -4.04 16.56 7.01
CA LEU A 437 -2.93 17.42 6.61
C LEU A 437 -1.86 16.70 5.77
N LEU A 438 -1.64 15.39 5.99
CA LEU A 438 -0.51 14.70 5.36
C LEU A 438 -0.64 14.63 3.83
N GLU A 439 -1.81 14.30 3.31
CA GLU A 439 -2.02 14.13 1.87
C GLU A 439 -1.73 15.44 1.09
N PRO A 440 -2.31 16.61 1.44
CA PRO A 440 -1.98 17.88 0.79
C PRO A 440 -0.51 18.27 0.94
N VAL A 441 0.09 18.01 2.12
CA VAL A 441 1.50 18.34 2.36
C VAL A 441 2.41 17.51 1.46
N PHE A 442 2.12 16.22 1.29
CA PHE A 442 2.89 15.35 0.41
C PHE A 442 2.78 15.78 -1.04
N GLU A 443 1.57 16.16 -1.50
CA GLU A 443 1.35 16.65 -2.86
C GLU A 443 2.20 17.89 -3.16
N ILE A 444 2.26 18.86 -2.24
CA ILE A 444 3.09 20.07 -2.39
C ILE A 444 4.59 19.73 -2.28
N ALA A 445 4.94 18.76 -1.44
CA ALA A 445 6.32 18.37 -1.18
C ALA A 445 6.93 17.47 -2.29
N THR A 446 6.15 17.07 -3.29
CA THR A 446 6.62 16.23 -4.42
C THR A 446 7.84 16.84 -5.12
N THR A 447 7.85 18.17 -5.32
CA THR A 447 8.93 18.90 -6.01
C THR A 447 10.20 19.09 -5.16
N LEU A 448 10.17 18.74 -3.87
CA LEU A 448 11.33 18.93 -2.99
C LEU A 448 12.42 17.89 -3.27
N THR A 449 13.68 18.32 -3.18
CA THR A 449 14.82 17.39 -3.23
C THR A 449 14.89 16.56 -1.95
N MET A 450 15.58 15.41 -2.02
CA MET A 450 15.64 14.44 -0.93
C MET A 450 16.05 15.03 0.45
N PRO A 451 17.04 15.94 0.55
CA PRO A 451 17.38 16.54 1.84
C PRO A 451 16.22 17.29 2.49
N TYR A 452 15.43 18.03 1.71
CA TYR A 452 14.26 18.75 2.22
C TYR A 452 13.11 17.81 2.56
N LYS A 453 12.92 16.71 1.81
CA LYS A 453 11.95 15.65 2.15
C LYS A 453 12.30 15.01 3.50
N ILE A 454 13.59 14.78 3.79
CA ILE A 454 14.06 14.28 5.10
C ILE A 454 13.79 15.30 6.21
N LEU A 455 14.14 16.58 6.01
CA LEU A 455 13.88 17.63 7.00
C LEU A 455 12.39 17.80 7.30
N LEU A 456 11.55 17.75 6.26
CA LEU A 456 10.10 17.77 6.41
C LEU A 456 9.61 16.53 7.18
N SER A 457 10.19 15.36 6.93
CA SER A 457 9.86 14.14 7.68
C SER A 457 10.20 14.27 9.16
N ILE A 458 11.35 14.84 9.50
CA ILE A 458 11.73 15.14 10.89
C ILE A 458 10.73 16.13 11.51
N ALA A 459 10.35 17.18 10.78
CA ALA A 459 9.43 18.20 11.26
C ALA A 459 8.00 17.67 11.50
N LEU A 460 7.53 16.72 10.68
CA LEU A 460 6.21 16.10 10.83
C LEU A 460 6.23 14.99 11.88
N LEU A 461 7.20 14.09 11.85
CA LEU A 461 7.21 12.91 12.73
C LEU A 461 7.75 13.23 14.12
N GLY A 462 8.74 14.11 14.23
CA GLY A 462 9.45 14.41 15.47
C GLY A 462 8.54 14.86 16.62
N PRO A 463 7.66 15.86 16.44
CA PRO A 463 6.75 16.31 17.49
C PRO A 463 5.79 15.21 17.97
N LEU A 464 5.23 14.42 17.06
CA LEU A 464 4.34 13.32 17.38
C LEU A 464 5.08 12.22 18.16
N ALA A 465 6.22 11.77 17.64
CA ALA A 465 7.07 10.75 18.26
C ALA A 465 7.58 11.19 19.65
N PHE A 466 7.94 12.46 19.80
CA PHE A 466 8.34 13.05 21.07
C PHE A 466 7.25 12.94 22.13
N LEU A 467 5.99 13.27 21.79
CA LEU A 467 4.88 13.11 22.72
C LEU A 467 4.56 11.65 22.99
N MET A 468 4.61 10.79 21.96
CA MET A 468 4.41 9.33 22.09
C MET A 468 5.44 8.65 22.99
N GLY A 469 6.63 9.22 23.15
CA GLY A 469 7.67 8.74 24.07
C GLY A 469 7.42 9.00 25.56
N MET A 470 6.45 9.85 25.92
CA MET A 470 6.21 10.24 27.32
C MET A 470 5.31 9.30 28.14
N PRO A 471 4.23 8.72 27.59
CA PRO A 471 3.27 7.93 28.39
C PRO A 471 3.89 6.72 29.08
N PHE A 472 4.76 5.96 28.42
CA PHE A 472 5.37 4.77 29.00
C PHE A 472 6.22 5.07 30.27
N PRO A 473 7.24 5.94 30.24
CA PRO A 473 8.04 6.28 31.43
C PRO A 473 7.21 7.01 32.50
N THR A 474 6.19 7.77 32.10
CA THR A 474 5.26 8.42 33.05
C THR A 474 4.47 7.38 33.84
N GLY A 475 3.95 6.34 33.17
CA GLY A 475 3.30 5.20 33.83
C GLY A 475 4.26 4.40 34.70
N LEU A 476 5.50 4.24 34.27
CA LEU A 476 6.51 3.52 35.06
C LEU A 476 6.90 4.27 36.34
N SER A 477 7.01 5.59 36.28
CA SER A 477 7.26 6.44 37.47
C SER A 477 6.10 6.38 38.47
N LEU A 478 4.86 6.23 38.00
CA LEU A 478 3.71 5.98 38.87
C LEU A 478 3.85 4.65 39.61
N LEU A 479 4.23 3.59 38.88
CA LEU A 479 4.42 2.27 39.48
C LEU A 479 5.60 2.26 40.47
N SER A 480 6.71 2.93 40.18
CA SER A 480 7.85 2.97 41.10
C SER A 480 7.53 3.67 42.43
N GLN A 481 6.65 4.68 42.42
CA GLN A 481 6.24 5.40 43.63
C GLN A 481 5.23 4.62 44.47
N MET A 482 4.36 3.81 43.84
CA MET A 482 3.16 3.30 44.51
C MET A 482 3.04 1.78 44.54
N ALA A 483 3.72 1.07 43.64
CA ALA A 483 3.51 -0.35 43.38
C ALA A 483 4.67 -0.99 42.58
N GLU A 484 5.90 -0.92 43.12
CA GLU A 484 7.13 -1.38 42.45
C GLU A 484 7.04 -2.84 41.95
N ASN A 485 6.29 -3.68 42.66
CA ASN A 485 6.03 -5.08 42.29
C ASN A 485 5.33 -5.26 40.92
N TYR A 486 4.71 -4.22 40.35
CA TYR A 486 4.04 -4.26 39.05
C TYR A 486 4.94 -3.80 37.89
N ILE A 487 6.17 -3.35 38.15
CA ILE A 487 7.11 -2.94 37.09
C ILE A 487 7.41 -4.09 36.11
N PRO A 488 7.71 -5.33 36.56
CA PRO A 488 7.90 -6.44 35.62
C PRO A 488 6.65 -6.74 34.79
N TRP A 489 5.47 -6.57 35.38
CA TRP A 489 4.18 -6.73 34.68
C TRP A 489 4.00 -5.71 33.58
N ALA A 490 4.31 -4.44 33.85
CA ALA A 490 4.24 -3.36 32.87
C ALA A 490 5.13 -3.66 31.64
N TRP A 491 6.37 -4.08 31.87
CA TRP A 491 7.29 -4.45 30.79
C TRP A 491 6.81 -5.67 30.01
N GLY A 492 6.39 -6.74 30.68
CA GLY A 492 5.91 -7.95 30.03
C GLY A 492 4.66 -7.70 29.18
N ILE A 493 3.68 -6.97 29.71
CA ILE A 493 2.43 -6.67 29.00
C ILE A 493 2.69 -5.76 27.80
N ASN A 494 3.53 -4.74 27.95
CA ASN A 494 3.91 -3.87 26.84
C ASN A 494 4.66 -4.65 25.76
N GLY A 495 5.59 -5.55 26.14
CA GLY A 495 6.26 -6.46 25.21
C GLY A 495 5.29 -7.35 24.44
N CYS A 496 4.31 -7.96 25.11
CA CYS A 496 3.24 -8.75 24.47
C CYS A 496 2.44 -7.90 23.47
N ALA A 497 2.02 -6.72 23.90
CA ALA A 497 1.27 -5.78 23.09
C ALA A 497 2.01 -5.42 21.80
N SER A 498 3.31 -5.12 21.90
CA SER A 498 4.15 -4.80 20.76
C SER A 498 4.25 -5.96 19.75
N VAL A 499 4.49 -7.18 20.21
CA VAL A 499 4.57 -8.36 19.32
C VAL A 499 3.24 -8.61 18.60
N ILE A 500 2.12 -8.53 19.32
CA ILE A 500 0.77 -8.68 18.74
C ILE A 500 0.48 -7.54 17.75
N SER A 501 0.85 -6.31 18.11
CA SER A 501 0.55 -5.12 17.33
C SER A 501 1.20 -5.14 15.96
N ALA A 502 2.41 -5.70 15.81
CA ALA A 502 3.10 -5.74 14.52
C ALA A 502 2.24 -6.42 13.44
N SER A 503 1.75 -7.64 13.71
CA SER A 503 0.89 -8.37 12.76
C SER A 503 -0.53 -7.79 12.69
N LEU A 504 -1.09 -7.37 13.83
CA LEU A 504 -2.44 -6.81 13.89
C LEU A 504 -2.55 -5.50 13.08
N SER A 505 -1.54 -4.63 13.15
CA SER A 505 -1.53 -3.35 12.43
C SER A 505 -1.55 -3.56 10.92
N THR A 506 -0.75 -4.50 10.42
CA THR A 506 -0.73 -4.85 9.00
C THR A 506 -2.06 -5.44 8.54
N LEU A 507 -2.67 -6.34 9.32
CA LEU A 507 -4.00 -6.90 8.99
C LEU A 507 -5.06 -5.81 8.93
N LEU A 508 -5.09 -4.92 9.92
CA LEU A 508 -6.03 -3.79 9.94
C LEU A 508 -5.76 -2.80 8.79
N ALA A 509 -4.51 -2.59 8.41
CA ALA A 509 -4.17 -1.76 7.26
C ALA A 509 -4.67 -2.38 5.94
N ILE A 510 -4.55 -3.70 5.78
CA ILE A 510 -5.03 -4.41 4.59
C ILE A 510 -6.55 -4.33 4.46
N GLU A 511 -7.30 -4.45 5.56
CA GLU A 511 -8.76 -4.50 5.55
C GLU A 511 -9.42 -3.11 5.61
N LEU A 512 -8.85 -2.18 6.38
CA LEU A 512 -9.49 -0.91 6.73
C LEU A 512 -8.67 0.33 6.31
N GLY A 513 -7.42 0.14 5.89
CA GLY A 513 -6.51 1.22 5.49
C GLY A 513 -5.81 1.93 6.65
N PHE A 514 -4.77 2.71 6.32
CA PHE A 514 -3.87 3.32 7.29
C PHE A 514 -4.53 4.37 8.18
N ASN A 515 -5.47 5.15 7.66
CA ASN A 515 -6.20 6.18 8.43
C ASN A 515 -6.97 5.56 9.60
N VAL A 516 -7.57 4.37 9.41
CA VAL A 516 -8.29 3.65 10.47
C VAL A 516 -7.32 3.10 11.51
N VAL A 517 -6.17 2.56 11.08
CA VAL A 517 -5.10 2.10 11.98
C VAL A 517 -4.61 3.24 12.87
N ILE A 518 -4.34 4.41 12.28
CA ILE A 518 -3.95 5.62 13.03
C ILE A 518 -5.08 6.01 14.00
N ALA A 519 -6.33 6.08 13.53
CA ALA A 519 -7.46 6.45 14.37
C ALA A 519 -7.63 5.52 15.58
N ILE A 520 -7.50 4.20 15.39
CA ILE A 520 -7.52 3.23 16.49
C ILE A 520 -6.37 3.49 17.47
N GLY A 521 -5.15 3.72 16.97
CA GLY A 521 -4.00 4.07 17.82
C GLY A 521 -4.24 5.35 18.64
N LEU A 522 -4.82 6.39 18.04
CA LEU A 522 -5.16 7.63 18.74
C LEU A 522 -6.24 7.42 19.81
N ILE A 523 -7.28 6.65 19.49
CA ILE A 523 -8.32 6.28 20.45
C ILE A 523 -7.71 5.52 21.63
N LEU A 524 -6.79 4.58 21.37
CA LEU A 524 -6.07 3.85 22.42
C LEU A 524 -5.24 4.81 23.30
N TYR A 525 -4.49 5.75 22.73
CA TYR A 525 -3.76 6.75 23.53
C TYR A 525 -4.68 7.64 24.38
N LEU A 526 -5.84 8.05 23.87
CA LEU A 526 -6.79 8.87 24.62
C LEU A 526 -7.53 8.08 25.69
N SER A 527 -7.88 6.82 25.41
CA SER A 527 -8.58 5.93 26.34
C SER A 527 -7.80 5.69 27.64
N VAL A 528 -6.46 5.73 27.56
CA VAL A 528 -5.56 5.61 28.70
C VAL A 528 -5.80 6.69 29.77
N LEU A 529 -6.31 7.86 29.40
CA LEU A 529 -6.67 8.92 30.35
C LEU A 529 -7.90 8.55 31.19
N VAL A 530 -8.84 7.80 30.60
CA VAL A 530 -10.09 7.37 31.25
C VAL A 530 -9.83 6.17 32.15
N PHE A 531 -9.08 5.19 31.63
CA PHE A 531 -8.70 3.97 32.35
C PHE A 531 -7.41 4.15 33.16
N PHE A 532 -6.97 5.39 33.34
CA PHE A 532 -5.81 5.71 34.13
C PHE A 532 -5.94 5.03 35.49
N PRO A 533 -4.93 4.27 35.97
CA PRO A 533 -5.08 3.33 37.10
C PRO A 533 -5.39 3.96 38.48
N PHE A 534 -5.80 5.23 38.51
CA PHE A 534 -6.18 6.00 39.68
C PHE A 534 -7.69 6.24 39.74
N ASN A 535 -8.36 5.71 40.77
CA ASN A 535 -9.71 6.13 41.14
C ASN A 535 -9.63 7.09 42.36
N PRO A 536 -9.99 8.38 42.23
CA PRO A 536 -9.91 9.35 43.34
C PRO A 536 -10.83 9.06 44.53
N SER A 537 -11.78 8.14 44.38
CA SER A 537 -12.98 8.04 45.23
C SER A 537 -12.78 7.33 46.59
N ARG A 538 -11.56 6.94 46.98
CA ARG A 538 -11.28 6.53 48.36
C ARG A 538 -10.16 7.34 48.97
N ARG A 539 -10.50 8.59 49.33
CA ARG A 539 -9.80 9.33 50.39
C ARG A 539 -9.89 8.47 51.65
N ILE A 540 -8.75 7.99 52.15
CA ILE A 540 -8.68 7.39 53.49
C ILE A 540 -8.95 8.55 54.47
N GLN A 541 -10.21 8.73 54.86
CA GLN A 541 -10.54 9.38 56.12
C GLN A 541 -10.25 8.37 57.23
N GLY A 542 -9.19 8.60 58.00
CA GLY A 542 -8.97 7.83 59.22
C GLY A 542 -7.50 7.66 59.59
N SER A 543 -6.88 8.70 60.14
CA SER A 543 -6.30 8.63 61.48
C SER A 543 -5.89 10.03 61.92
N HIS A 544 -6.81 10.69 62.60
CA HIS A 544 -6.49 11.80 63.50
C HIS A 544 -5.54 11.30 64.60
N ASN A 545 -4.59 12.17 64.95
CA ASN A 545 -4.00 12.33 66.29
C ASN A 545 -3.41 11.08 66.95
N PHE A 546 -2.10 10.89 66.81
CA PHE A 546 -1.32 10.04 67.72
C PHE A 546 0.03 10.67 68.07
N TRP A 547 0.05 11.97 68.41
CA TRP A 547 1.16 12.58 69.16
C TRP A 547 0.63 13.73 70.04
N LYS A 548 0.11 13.36 71.22
CA LYS A 548 0.06 14.20 72.43
C LYS A 548 0.17 13.28 73.66
N ASN A 549 1.41 13.11 74.13
CA ASN A 549 1.92 13.19 75.52
C ASN A 549 1.22 12.42 76.68
N PRO A 550 1.94 12.14 77.79
CA PRO A 550 3.14 12.81 78.32
C PRO A 550 4.44 12.02 78.24
#